data_AF-A0A7W1M9A0-F1
#
_entry.id   AF-A0A7W1M9A0-F1
#
_cell.length_a   1.000
_cell.length_b   1.000
_cell.length_c   1.000
_cell.angle_alpha   90.00
_cell.angle_beta   90.00
_cell.angle_gamma   90.00
#
_symmetry.space_group_name_H-M   'P 1'
#
loop_
_entity.id
_entity.type
_entity.pdbx_description
1 polymer ?
#
loop_
_entity_poly.entity_id
_entity_poly.type
_entity_poly.pdbx_seq_one_letter_code
_entity_poly.pdbx_strand_id
1 'polypeptide(L)' 'MEEIIIDATEQQIERLKKGQKAFYSGKKKCHTNKTEIRITPSGRIIHVSKQNQEPFMILLFIKRKPQFPKI' A
#
# COMPACT_ATOMS: atom_id res chain seq x y z
N MET A 1 -9.95 23.40 7.89
CA MET A 1 -8.99 22.33 7.57
C MET A 1 -9.44 21.13 8.39
N GLU A 2 -9.97 20.07 7.76
CA GLU A 2 -10.32 18.86 8.49
C GLU A 2 -9.04 18.10 8.84
N GLU A 3 -8.93 17.67 10.10
CA GLU A 3 -7.86 16.80 10.54
C GLU A 3 -8.09 15.40 9.95
N ILE A 4 -7.02 14.78 9.44
CA ILE A 4 -7.08 13.44 8.86
C ILE A 4 -6.03 12.59 9.56
N ILE A 5 -6.47 11.47 10.11
CA ILE A 5 -5.59 10.46 10.71
C ILE A 5 -5.25 9.44 9.63
N ILE A 6 -3.96 9.15 9.47
CA ILE A 6 -3.44 8.20 8.48
C ILE A 6 -2.84 7.02 9.23
N ASP A 7 -3.37 5.83 8.98
CA ASP A 7 -2.80 4.57 9.42
C ASP A 7 -2.21 3.82 8.23
N ALA A 8 -1.01 3.27 8.40
CA ALA A 8 -0.29 2.54 7.37
C ALA A 8 0.25 1.24 7.96
N THR A 9 -0.40 0.12 7.60
CA THR A 9 -0.07 -1.21 8.14
C THR A 9 0.50 -2.12 7.07
N GLU A 10 1.42 -3.00 7.48
CA GLU A 10 1.97 -4.06 6.64
C GLU A 10 1.55 -5.42 7.18
N GLN A 11 0.91 -6.22 6.33
CA GLN A 11 0.54 -7.60 6.65
C GLN A 11 1.35 -8.57 5.79
N GLN A 12 2.00 -9.55 6.43
CA GLN A 12 2.71 -10.60 5.70
C GLN A 12 1.72 -11.51 4.97
N ILE A 13 2.06 -11.91 3.75
CA ILE A 13 1.26 -12.84 2.95
C ILE A 13 2.12 -13.99 2.45
N GLU A 14 1.47 -15.12 2.11
CA GLU A 14 2.16 -16.20 1.41
C GLU A 14 2.63 -15.70 0.05
N ARG A 15 3.83 -16.13 -0.33
CA ARG A 15 4.38 -15.88 -1.64
C ARG A 15 3.52 -16.55 -2.72
N LEU A 16 3.07 -15.76 -3.71
CA LEU A 16 2.46 -16.29 -4.92
C LEU A 16 3.44 -17.23 -5.64
N LYS A 17 3.02 -18.49 -5.84
CA LYS A 17 3.84 -19.54 -6.48
C LYS A 17 3.82 -19.47 -8.01
N LYS A 18 2.71 -19.00 -8.59
CA LYS A 18 2.55 -18.83 -10.05
C LYS A 18 3.23 -17.54 -10.51
N GLY A 19 3.95 -17.57 -11.63
CA GLY A 19 4.59 -16.39 -12.22
C GLY A 19 5.81 -15.85 -11.45
N GLN A 20 6.24 -16.51 -10.36
CA GLN A 20 7.30 -16.03 -9.47
C GLN A 20 8.61 -15.70 -10.18
N LYS A 21 8.97 -16.46 -11.22
CA LYS A 21 10.22 -16.28 -11.97
C LYS A 21 10.34 -14.90 -12.62
N ALA A 22 9.24 -14.33 -13.11
CA ALA A 22 9.24 -13.02 -13.77
C ALA A 22 9.56 -11.86 -12.82
N PHE A 23 9.36 -12.07 -11.52
CA PHE A 23 9.50 -11.03 -10.49
C PHE A 23 10.56 -11.41 -9.44
N TYR A 24 11.36 -12.42 -9.74
CA TYR A 24 12.40 -12.92 -8.87
C TYR A 24 13.65 -12.04 -8.99
N SER A 25 13.81 -11.07 -8.10
CA SER A 25 15.00 -10.20 -8.08
C SER A 25 16.23 -10.85 -7.41
N GLY A 26 16.17 -12.14 -7.02
CA GLY A 26 17.23 -12.85 -6.29
C GLY A 26 17.34 -12.49 -4.79
N LYS A 27 16.70 -11.40 -4.35
CA LYS A 27 16.68 -10.97 -2.96
C LYS A 27 15.56 -11.71 -2.20
N LYS A 28 15.89 -12.28 -1.03
CA LYS A 28 14.90 -12.83 -0.09
C LYS A 28 14.11 -11.67 0.53
N LYS A 29 13.05 -11.22 -0.15
CA LYS A 29 12.10 -10.23 0.38
C LYS A 29 10.88 -10.96 0.92
N CYS A 30 10.42 -10.54 2.10
CA CYS A 30 9.09 -10.91 2.60
C CYS A 30 8.03 -10.24 1.71
N HIS A 31 6.96 -10.97 1.37
CA HIS A 31 5.82 -10.39 0.66
C HIS A 31 4.87 -9.81 1.69
N THR A 32 4.63 -8.51 1.58
CA THR A 32 3.68 -7.80 2.44
C THR A 32 2.64 -7.08 1.61
N ASN A 33 1.39 -7.15 2.06
CA ASN A 33 0.35 -6.23 1.64
C ASN A 33 0.46 -4.98 2.49
N LYS A 34 0.67 -3.83 1.84
CA LYS A 34 0.66 -2.53 2.50
C LYS A 34 -0.70 -1.89 2.31
N THR A 35 -1.33 -1.50 3.40
CA THR A 35 -2.63 -0.85 3.37
C THR A 35 -2.52 0.48 4.09
N GLU A 36 -2.88 1.55 3.37
CA GLU A 36 -3.06 2.88 3.93
C GLU A 36 -4.56 3.15 4.10
N ILE A 37 -4.97 3.47 5.32
CA ILE A 37 -6.33 3.86 5.65
C ILE A 37 -6.29 5.29 6.16
N ARG A 38 -7.16 6.13 5.61
CA ARG A 38 -7.34 7.50 6.11
C ARG A 38 -8.71 7.60 6.75
N ILE A 39 -8.74 8.17 7.94
CA ILE A 39 -9.97 8.36 8.72
C ILE A 39 -10.07 9.81 9.20
N THR A 40 -11.31 10.22 9.45
CA THR A 40 -11.60 11.44 10.21
C THR A 40 -11.47 11.16 11.72
N PRO A 41 -11.30 12.19 12.57
CA PRO A 41 -11.28 12.04 14.02
C PRO A 41 -12.55 11.43 14.60
N SER A 42 -13.68 11.55 13.92
CA SER A 42 -14.94 10.91 14.29
C SER A 42 -15.00 9.42 13.91
N GLY A 43 -13.94 8.86 13.32
CA GLY A 43 -13.81 7.45 12.98
C GLY A 43 -14.35 7.07 11.60
N ARG A 44 -14.83 8.03 10.79
CA ARG A 44 -15.29 7.74 9.43
C ARG A 44 -14.11 7.48 8.50
N ILE A 45 -14.13 6.35 7.81
CA ILE A 45 -13.16 6.02 6.75
C ILE A 45 -13.44 6.89 5.52
N ILE A 46 -12.41 7.59 5.06
CA ILE A 46 -12.48 8.45 3.86
C ILE A 46 -11.71 7.85 2.68
N HIS A 47 -10.72 7.00 2.93
CA HIS A 47 -9.92 6.38 1.88
C HIS A 47 -9.27 5.08 2.37
N VAL A 48 -9.20 4.09 1.48
CA VAL A 48 -8.42 2.87 1.64
C VAL A 48 -7.61 2.66 0.36
N SER A 49 -6.29 2.53 0.48
CA SER A 49 -5.44 2.26 -0.68
C SER A 49 -5.74 0.90 -1.29
N LYS A 50 -5.74 0.81 -2.62
CA LYS A 50 -5.86 -0.48 -3.30
C LYS A 50 -4.62 -1.33 -3.04
N GLN A 51 -4.85 -2.57 -2.62
CA GLN A 51 -3.81 -3.59 -2.58
C GLN A 51 -3.57 -4.07 -4.01
N ASN A 52 -2.40 -3.76 -4.56
CA ASN A 52 -2.00 -4.36 -5.83
C ASN A 52 -1.47 -5.77 -5.53
N GLN A 53 -2.19 -6.80 -5.98
CA GLN A 53 -1.71 -8.19 -5.96
C GLN A 53 -0.56 -8.43 -6.96
N GLU A 54 -0.31 -7.46 -7.83
CA GLU A 54 0.85 -7.46 -8.70
C GLU A 54 2.13 -7.35 -7.86
N PRO A 55 3.19 -8.10 -8.20
CA PRO A 55 4.47 -8.14 -7.49
C PRO A 55 5.31 -6.87 -7.75
N PHE A 56 4.67 -5.72 -7.63
CA PHE A 56 5.27 -4.43 -7.81
C PHE A 56 6.14 -4.15 -6.60
N MET A 57 7.44 -4.20 -6.87
CA MET A 57 8.50 -3.75 -5.99
C MET A 57 8.08 -2.44 -5.29
N ILE A 58 8.22 -2.42 -3.96
CA ILE A 58 8.02 -1.33 -2.97
C ILE A 58 8.42 0.10 -3.42
N LEU A 59 9.11 0.26 -4.54
CA LEU A 59 9.69 1.52 -5.02
C LEU A 59 8.68 2.52 -5.60
N LEU A 60 7.49 2.11 -6.05
CA LEU A 60 6.61 3.02 -6.82
C LEU A 60 5.71 3.91 -5.95
N PHE A 61 5.38 3.50 -4.72
CA PHE A 61 4.48 4.32 -3.88
C PHE A 61 5.15 5.63 -3.42
N ILE A 62 6.49 5.63 -3.26
CA ILE A 62 7.25 6.84 -2.92
C ILE A 62 7.24 7.88 -4.06
N LYS A 63 7.05 7.46 -5.32
CA LYS A 63 7.08 8.37 -6.48
C LYS A 63 5.73 9.02 -6.82
N ARG A 64 4.62 8.50 -6.31
CA ARG A 64 3.31 9.16 -6.48
C ARG A 64 3.01 9.95 -5.22
N LYS A 65 3.39 11.23 -5.19
CA LYS A 65 2.80 12.15 -4.20
C LYS A 65 1.28 12.08 -4.39
N PRO A 66 0.48 11.79 -3.35
CA PRO A 66 -0.95 11.93 -3.46
C PRO A 66 -1.23 13.41 -3.78
N GLN A 67 -1.76 13.69 -4.98
CA GLN A 67 -2.34 14.99 -5.25
C GLN A 67 -3.59 15.08 -4.38
N PHE A 68 -3.50 15.82 -3.27
CA PHE A 68 -4.68 16.22 -2.53
C PHE A 68 -5.53 17.11 -3.44
N PRO A 69 -6.86 16.92 -3.50
CA PRO A 69 -7.72 17.89 -4.16
C PRO A 69 -7.54 19.23 -3.45
N LYS A 70 -7.17 20.27 -4.22
CA LYS A 70 -7.22 21.65 -3.74
C LYS A 70 -8.69 22.06 -3.80
N ILE A 71 -9.33 22.15 -2.64
CA ILE A 71 -10.59 22.87 -2.46
C ILE A 71 -10.21 24.29 -2.06
#